data_AF-A0A7K4N419-F1
#
_entry.id   AF-A0A7K4N419-F1
#
_cell.length_a   1.000
_cell.length_b   1.000
_cell.length_c   1.000
_cell.angle_alpha   90.00
_cell.angle_beta   90.00
_cell.angle_gamma   90.00
#
_symmetry.space_group_name_H-M   'P 1'
#
loop_
_entity.id
_entity.type
_entity.pdbx_description
1 polymer ?
#
loop_
_entity_poly.entity_id
_entity_poly.type
_entity_poly.pdbx_seq_one_letter_code
_entity_poly.pdbx_strand_id
1 'polypeptide(L)'
;KSLKIGDQLRLMGLGNVKITSVNSEITGEFTGDERDVNFMKLQWVSQKNAHELKILIPQRLFVDDKFNEESLEEIHVYVEPHYLELRDGEEIQFVRFGYCRKDSSKQAIFTHK
;
A
#
# COMPACT_ATOMS: atom_id res chain seq x y z
N LYS A 1 12.19 -9.22 3.13
CA LYS A 1 12.91 -10.29 2.39
C LYS A 1 13.02 -9.85 0.94
N SER A 2 14.18 -10.01 0.31
CA SER A 2 14.34 -9.75 -1.13
C SER A 2 13.76 -10.92 -1.92
N LEU A 3 13.01 -10.62 -3.00
CA LEU A 3 12.41 -11.61 -3.90
C LEU A 3 13.49 -12.23 -4.81
N LYS A 4 13.36 -13.52 -5.11
CA LYS A 4 14.28 -14.28 -5.96
C LYS A 4 13.54 -14.96 -7.11
N ILE A 5 14.26 -15.22 -8.19
CA ILE A 5 13.75 -16.06 -9.29
C ILE A 5 13.34 -17.42 -8.73
N GLY A 6 12.13 -17.87 -9.08
CA GLY A 6 11.53 -19.09 -8.57
C GLY A 6 10.68 -18.92 -7.31
N ASP A 7 10.75 -17.78 -6.62
CA ASP A 7 9.85 -17.48 -5.50
C ASP A 7 8.39 -17.49 -5.95
N GLN A 8 7.52 -17.99 -5.09
CA GLN A 8 6.08 -17.94 -5.28
C GLN A 8 5.45 -16.99 -4.28
N LEU A 9 4.59 -16.10 -4.79
CA LEU A 9 3.87 -15.10 -4.03
C LEU A 9 2.40 -15.09 -4.44
N ARG A 10 1.55 -14.55 -3.59
CA ARG A 10 0.12 -14.39 -3.86
C ARG A 10 -0.25 -12.92 -3.86
N LEU A 11 -0.65 -12.40 -5.01
CA LEU A 11 -1.24 -11.08 -5.14
C LEU A 11 -2.66 -11.13 -4.58
N MET A 12 -2.91 -10.38 -3.52
CA MET A 12 -4.20 -10.40 -2.81
C MET A 12 -5.34 -10.03 -3.78
N GLY A 13 -6.40 -10.83 -3.81
CA GLY A 13 -7.54 -10.63 -4.72
C GLY A 13 -7.31 -11.07 -6.18
N LEU A 14 -6.09 -11.43 -6.58
CA LEU A 14 -5.77 -11.85 -7.96
C LEU A 14 -5.37 -13.33 -8.07
N GLY A 15 -4.36 -13.76 -7.30
CA GLY A 15 -3.91 -15.16 -7.30
C GLY A 15 -2.38 -15.32 -7.19
N ASN A 16 -1.90 -16.51 -7.54
CA ASN A 16 -0.54 -16.96 -7.32
C ASN A 16 0.36 -16.59 -8.51
N VAL A 17 1.55 -16.08 -8.20
CA VAL A 17 2.54 -15.62 -9.18
C VAL A 17 3.89 -16.26 -8.86
N LYS A 18 4.55 -16.79 -9.88
CA LYS A 18 5.93 -17.27 -9.81
C LYS A 18 6.87 -16.22 -10.40
N ILE A 19 7.88 -15.81 -9.65
CA ILE A 19 8.88 -14.85 -10.13
C ILE A 19 9.77 -15.51 -11.18
N THR A 20 9.89 -14.89 -12.34
CA THR A 20 10.69 -15.37 -13.47
C THR A 20 11.92 -14.50 -13.74
N SER A 21 11.91 -13.24 -13.31
CA SER A 21 13.05 -12.32 -13.46
C SER A 21 13.08 -11.28 -12.33
N VAL A 22 14.28 -10.92 -11.88
CA VAL A 22 14.52 -9.85 -10.88
C VAL A 22 15.66 -8.97 -11.40
N ASN A 23 15.32 -7.94 -12.16
CA ASN A 23 16.26 -6.95 -12.73
C ASN A 23 15.90 -5.54 -12.21
N SER A 24 15.85 -4.53 -13.08
CA SER A 24 15.28 -3.21 -12.78
C SER A 24 13.78 -3.27 -12.46
N GLU A 25 13.10 -4.27 -13.03
CA GLU A 25 11.71 -4.62 -12.76
C GLU A 25 11.62 -6.09 -12.38
N ILE A 26 10.57 -6.44 -11.64
CA ILE A 26 10.28 -7.82 -11.26
C ILE A 26 9.21 -8.34 -12.21
N THR A 27 9.53 -9.43 -12.91
CA THR A 27 8.57 -10.13 -13.78
C THR A 27 8.15 -11.44 -13.13
N GLY A 28 6.87 -11.77 -13.25
CA GLY A 28 6.35 -13.04 -12.79
C GLY A 28 5.19 -13.52 -13.65
N GLU A 29 4.93 -14.81 -13.57
CA GLU A 29 3.87 -15.49 -14.31
C GLU A 29 2.75 -15.90 -13.38
N PHE A 30 1.50 -15.67 -13.80
CA PHE A 30 0.33 -16.17 -13.08
C PHE A 30 0.27 -17.70 -13.19
N THR A 31 0.08 -18.37 -12.04
CA THR A 31 0.13 -19.84 -11.94
C THR A 31 -1.20 -20.46 -11.48
N GLY A 32 -2.20 -19.64 -11.17
CA GLY A 32 -3.53 -20.07 -10.73
C GLY A 32 -4.03 -19.31 -9.51
N ASP A 33 -5.26 -19.62 -9.07
CA ASP A 33 -5.89 -18.99 -7.89
C ASP A 33 -6.13 -19.99 -6.74
N GLU A 34 -5.33 -21.05 -6.65
CA GLU A 34 -5.37 -21.96 -5.50
C GLU A 34 -5.08 -21.20 -4.20
N ARG A 35 -5.98 -21.33 -3.22
CA ARG A 35 -5.93 -20.55 -1.98
C ARG A 35 -5.19 -21.26 -0.85
N ASP A 36 -5.12 -22.59 -0.90
CA ASP A 36 -4.46 -23.42 0.12
C ASP A 36 -2.96 -23.52 -0.15
N VAL A 37 -2.31 -22.36 -0.19
CA VAL A 37 -0.88 -22.24 -0.49
C VAL A 37 -0.20 -21.41 0.59
N ASN A 38 0.99 -21.84 1.02
CA ASN A 38 1.78 -21.14 2.02
C ASN A 38 2.73 -20.10 1.38
N PHE A 39 2.19 -19.23 0.51
CA PHE A 39 2.96 -18.21 -0.19
C PHE A 39 2.88 -16.85 0.51
N MET A 40 3.92 -16.03 0.34
CA MET A 40 3.90 -14.65 0.78
C MET A 40 2.77 -13.91 0.07
N LYS A 41 1.79 -13.41 0.82
CA LYS A 41 0.73 -12.55 0.28
C LYS A 41 1.26 -11.12 0.13
N LEU A 42 0.92 -10.44 -0.96
CA LEU A 42 1.28 -9.03 -1.20
C LEU A 42 0.02 -8.25 -1.61
N GLN A 43 -0.17 -7.10 -0.99
CA GLN A 43 -1.07 -6.08 -1.51
C GLN A 43 -0.41 -5.42 -2.73
N TRP A 44 -1.23 -5.01 -3.70
CA TRP A 44 -0.79 -4.45 -4.97
C TRP A 44 -1.87 -3.52 -5.52
N VAL A 45 -1.50 -2.69 -6.47
CA VAL A 45 -2.43 -1.88 -7.27
C VAL A 45 -2.03 -2.00 -8.74
N SER A 46 -3.00 -1.95 -9.64
CA SER A 46 -2.74 -1.96 -11.08
C SER A 46 -2.15 -0.61 -11.51
N GLN A 47 -0.95 -0.62 -12.07
CA GLN A 47 -0.30 0.60 -12.59
C GLN A 47 -1.14 1.31 -13.67
N LYS A 48 -1.95 0.57 -14.44
CA LYS A 48 -2.76 1.10 -15.55
C LYS A 48 -3.71 2.23 -15.12
N ASN A 49 -4.21 2.15 -13.90
CA ASN A 49 -5.25 3.04 -13.37
C ASN A 49 -4.97 3.44 -11.91
N ALA A 50 -3.72 3.30 -11.47
CA ALA A 50 -3.30 3.72 -10.15
C ALA A 50 -3.42 5.24 -10.03
N HIS A 51 -3.85 5.69 -8.85
CA HIS A 51 -3.94 7.10 -8.51
C HIS A 51 -2.83 7.48 -7.52
N GLU A 52 -2.12 8.57 -7.79
CA GLU A 52 -1.10 9.09 -6.89
C GLU A 52 -1.73 9.77 -5.69
N LEU A 53 -1.32 9.36 -4.50
CA LEU A 53 -1.85 9.85 -3.25
C LEU A 53 -0.70 10.28 -2.32
N LYS A 54 -0.88 11.45 -1.71
CA LYS A 54 -0.09 11.85 -0.55
C LYS A 54 -0.77 11.36 0.72
N ILE A 55 -0.04 10.68 1.61
CA ILE A 55 -0.54 10.36 2.95
C ILE A 55 0.27 11.13 3.98
N LEU A 56 -0.43 11.90 4.80
CA LEU A 56 0.12 12.55 5.99
C LEU A 56 0.04 11.59 7.16
N ILE A 57 1.15 11.40 7.87
CA ILE A 57 1.25 10.54 9.05
C ILE A 57 1.58 11.42 10.25
N PRO A 58 0.56 11.79 11.05
CA PRO A 58 0.79 12.54 12.28
C PRO A 58 1.54 11.70 13.31
N GLN A 59 2.53 12.31 13.94
CA GLN A 59 3.27 11.78 15.08
C GLN A 59 2.99 12.63 16.33
N ARG A 60 3.70 12.36 17.43
CA ARG A 60 3.59 13.20 18.63
C ARG A 60 4.05 14.63 18.31
N LEU A 61 3.21 15.61 18.66
CA LEU A 61 3.47 17.03 18.43
C LEU A 61 4.60 17.58 19.32
N PHE A 62 4.74 17.03 20.53
CA PHE A 62 5.78 17.37 21.49
C PHE A 62 6.48 16.11 22.02
N VAL A 63 7.78 16.22 22.23
CA VAL A 63 8.62 15.23 22.93
C VAL A 63 9.42 16.01 23.98
N ASP A 64 9.28 15.64 25.26
CA ASP A 64 9.93 16.31 26.39
C ASP A 64 9.71 17.85 26.40
N ASP A 65 8.44 18.26 26.25
CA ASP A 65 7.98 19.66 26.18
C ASP A 65 8.60 20.50 25.05
N LYS A 66 9.26 19.87 24.07
CA LYS A 66 9.77 20.52 22.86
C LYS A 66 8.96 20.12 21.65
N PHE A 67 8.70 21.09 20.78
CA PHE A 67 8.03 20.85 19.51
C PHE A 67 8.82 19.81 18.71
N ASN A 68 8.13 18.78 18.23
CA ASN A 68 8.72 17.76 17.40
C ASN A 68 8.66 18.21 15.93
N GLU A 69 9.80 18.55 15.35
CA GLU A 69 9.89 18.91 13.92
C GLU A 69 9.55 17.73 13.00
N GLU A 70 9.64 16.50 13.51
CA GLU A 70 9.22 15.27 12.84
C GLU A 70 7.78 14.86 13.24
N SER A 71 6.99 15.80 13.77
CA SER A 71 5.59 15.56 14.19
C SER A 71 4.65 15.23 13.02
N LEU A 72 5.11 15.37 11.78
CA LEU A 72 4.36 15.07 10.57
C LEU A 72 5.28 14.45 9.53
N GLU A 73 4.98 13.22 9.12
CA GLU A 73 5.62 12.55 7.99
C GLU A 73 4.70 12.64 6.75
N GLU A 74 5.32 12.75 5.58
CA GLU A 74 4.64 12.75 4.28
C GLU A 74 5.17 11.59 3.44
N ILE A 75 4.27 10.74 2.94
CA ILE A 75 4.61 9.69 1.98
C ILE A 75 3.81 9.82 0.69
N HIS A 76 4.44 9.50 -0.44
CA HIS A 76 3.79 9.43 -1.75
C HIS A 76 3.58 7.97 -2.14
N VAL A 77 2.34 7.60 -2.42
CA VAL A 77 1.95 6.22 -2.71
C VAL A 77 1.00 6.16 -3.91
N TYR A 78 0.73 4.94 -4.35
CA TYR A 78 -0.29 4.65 -5.36
C TYR A 78 -1.47 3.91 -4.71
N VAL A 79 -2.69 4.29 -5.08
CA VAL A 79 -3.94 3.67 -4.62
C VAL A 79 -4.82 3.26 -5.80
N GLU A 80 -5.80 2.40 -5.52
CA GLU A 80 -6.83 2.03 -6.51
C GLU A 80 -7.69 3.24 -6.89
N PRO A 81 -8.22 3.32 -8.13
CA PRO A 81 -8.99 4.47 -8.59
C PRO A 81 -10.29 4.68 -7.79
N HIS A 82 -10.81 3.65 -7.14
CA HIS A 82 -11.99 3.75 -6.27
C HIS A 82 -11.81 4.79 -5.14
N TYR A 83 -10.57 5.10 -4.75
CA TYR A 83 -10.28 6.19 -3.82
C TYR A 83 -10.93 7.53 -4.23
N LEU A 84 -11.03 7.79 -5.54
CA LEU A 84 -11.61 9.04 -6.06
C LEU A 84 -13.12 9.11 -5.86
N GLU A 85 -13.79 7.97 -5.75
CA GLU A 85 -15.25 7.86 -5.59
C GLU A 85 -15.72 8.07 -4.14
N LEU A 86 -14.81 7.91 -3.18
CA LEU A 86 -15.07 8.12 -1.75
C LEU A 86 -15.36 9.59 -1.44
N ARG A 87 -16.09 9.87 -0.36
CA ARG A 87 -16.34 11.24 0.08
C ARG A 87 -15.17 11.76 0.93
N ASP A 88 -14.95 13.06 0.90
CA ASP A 88 -14.02 13.67 1.87
C ASP A 88 -14.52 13.43 3.29
N GLY A 89 -13.60 13.09 4.18
CA GLY A 89 -13.89 12.66 5.56
C GLY A 89 -14.17 11.16 5.73
N GLU A 90 -14.28 10.38 4.65
CA GLU A 90 -14.55 8.94 4.73
C GLU A 90 -13.35 8.16 5.27
N GLU A 91 -13.64 7.14 6.10
CA GLU A 91 -12.62 6.23 6.65
C GLU A 91 -12.23 5.17 5.62
N ILE A 92 -10.93 4.91 5.51
CA ILE A 92 -10.34 4.01 4.53
C ILE A 92 -9.43 3.05 5.26
N GLN A 93 -9.58 1.74 5.02
CA GLN A 93 -8.59 0.76 5.44
C GLN A 93 -7.72 0.35 4.26
N PHE A 94 -6.48 0.82 4.21
CA PHE A 94 -5.49 0.33 3.27
C PHE A 94 -4.88 -0.96 3.80
N VAL A 95 -5.11 -2.07 3.10
CA VAL A 95 -4.67 -3.41 3.49
C VAL A 95 -3.17 -3.42 3.84
N ARG A 96 -2.85 -3.84 5.07
CA ARG A 96 -1.49 -3.92 5.65
C ARG A 96 -0.73 -2.60 5.81
N PHE A 97 -1.30 -1.49 5.38
CA PHE A 97 -0.81 -0.16 5.67
C PHE A 97 -1.41 0.35 6.98
N GLY A 98 -2.74 0.38 7.07
CA GLY A 98 -3.51 0.82 8.23
C GLY A 98 -4.75 1.60 7.82
N TYR A 99 -5.36 2.29 8.78
CA TYR A 99 -6.53 3.14 8.60
C TYR A 99 -6.12 4.57 8.30
N CYS A 100 -6.84 5.19 7.36
CA CYS A 100 -6.71 6.57 6.97
C CYS A 100 -8.10 7.23 6.91
N ARG A 101 -8.12 8.56 6.86
CA ARG A 101 -9.29 9.34 6.49
C ARG A 101 -9.01 10.08 5.19
N LYS A 102 -9.95 10.04 4.23
CA LYS A 102 -9.84 10.86 3.01
C LYS A 102 -9.91 12.33 3.39
N ASP A 103 -8.92 13.10 2.93
CA ASP A 103 -8.85 14.54 3.15
C ASP A 103 -9.18 15.30 1.86
N SER A 104 -8.70 14.78 0.72
CA SER A 104 -9.07 15.24 -0.62
C SER A 104 -8.81 14.16 -1.67
N SER A 105 -9.07 14.46 -2.94
CA SER A 105 -8.69 13.60 -4.06
C SER A 105 -7.19 13.31 -4.14
N LYS A 106 -6.31 14.11 -3.53
CA LYS A 106 -4.84 13.92 -3.58
C LYS A 106 -4.20 13.70 -2.22
N GLN A 107 -4.98 13.67 -1.14
CA GLN A 107 -4.45 13.58 0.21
C GLN A 107 -5.33 12.72 1.13
N ALA A 108 -4.69 11.89 1.94
CA ALA A 108 -5.32 11.21 3.08
C ALA A 108 -4.49 11.44 4.35
N ILE A 109 -5.11 11.26 5.50
CA ILE A 109 -4.46 11.38 6.81
C ILE A 109 -4.50 10.01 7.48
N PHE A 110 -3.34 9.46 7.83
CA PHE A 110 -3.23 8.21 8.58
C PHE A 110 -3.77 8.39 10.01
N THR A 111 -4.46 7.37 10.51
CA THR A 111 -5.07 7.41 11.85
C THR A 111 -4.48 6.36 12.78
N HIS A 112 -4.52 5.07 12.42
CA HIS A 112 -4.01 3.97 13.24
C HIS A 112 -3.78 2.69 12.42
N LYS A 113 -3.09 1.70 12.99
CA LYS A 113 -2.82 0.39 12.39
C LYS A 113 -3.02 -0.73 13.40
#